data_AF-R1EZC6-F1
#
_entry.id   AF-R1EZC6-F1
#
_cell.length_a   1.000
_cell.length_b   1.000
_cell.length_c   1.000
_cell.angle_alpha   90.00
_cell.angle_beta   90.00
_cell.angle_gamma   90.00
#
_symmetry.space_group_name_H-M   'P 1'
#
loop_
_entity.id
_entity.type
_entity.pdbx_description
1 polymer ?
#
loop_
_entity_poly.entity_id
_entity_poly.type
_entity_poly.pdbx_seq_one_letter_code
_entity_poly.pdbx_strand_id
1 'polypeptide(L)'
;MPSSRQILSAFAAVAFTSVEAAMGPAFSTGPVGSGSWIREATSTLVLPKVPTNNQGDASLWVGMGTSNGDLIQSIAENYNSASWSVYGYTLLSTGANSQMPVQTEGTDAAASDKITMHYKFDDASGNYTQYVSINGQQVAELSTSDGHAQGWGSAVECAEENCGTMGAHSWIDTKIILDSADPDYINTMGKGEGVTGDMSTSDGGKTWTVTTIEIPEFTFGSS
;
A
#
# COMPACT_ATOMS: atom_id res chain seq x y z
N MET A 1 39.79 8.19 7.17
CA MET A 1 39.56 8.06 5.71
C MET A 1 38.70 6.83 5.48
N PRO A 2 37.59 6.93 4.72
CA PRO A 2 36.47 5.99 4.79
C PRO A 2 36.51 4.94 3.67
N SER A 3 35.84 3.81 3.92
CA SER A 3 35.32 2.86 2.90
C SER A 3 34.24 2.05 3.63
N SER A 4 32.95 2.37 3.51
CA SER A 4 32.03 2.10 2.39
C SER A 4 31.60 0.63 2.27
N ARG A 5 30.26 0.45 2.32
CA ARG A 5 29.44 -0.70 1.86
C ARG A 5 29.33 -1.85 2.89
N GLN A 6 28.17 -2.41 3.25
CA GLN A 6 26.80 -2.37 2.73
C GLN A 6 25.85 -2.50 3.92
N ILE A 7 24.86 -1.62 4.07
CA ILE A 7 23.66 -1.95 4.84
C ILE A 7 22.65 -2.38 3.79
N LEU A 8 22.57 -3.70 3.54
CA LEU A 8 21.37 -4.27 2.95
C LEU A 8 20.26 -4.05 3.98
N SER A 9 19.40 -3.06 3.76
CA SER A 9 18.07 -3.06 4.36
C SER A 9 17.24 -4.10 3.61
N ALA A 10 17.53 -5.38 3.86
CA ALA A 10 16.53 -6.41 3.66
C ALA A 10 15.40 -6.11 4.64
N PHE A 11 14.16 -6.08 4.16
CA PHE A 11 13.00 -6.24 5.04
C PHE A 11 13.19 -7.56 5.79
N ALA A 12 13.69 -7.48 7.02
CA ALA A 12 13.80 -8.61 7.90
C ALA A 12 12.38 -8.93 8.36
N ALA A 13 11.88 -10.10 7.97
CA ALA A 13 10.74 -10.72 8.61
C ALA A 13 11.08 -10.85 10.11
N VAL A 14 10.47 -10.01 10.94
CA VAL A 14 10.55 -10.13 12.39
C VAL A 14 9.57 -11.22 12.77
N ALA A 15 10.09 -12.35 13.27
CA ALA A 15 9.27 -13.42 13.80
C ALA A 15 8.54 -12.92 15.06
N PHE A 16 7.23 -12.71 14.94
CA PHE A 16 6.33 -12.41 16.06
C PHE A 16 5.48 -13.65 16.37
N THR A 17 5.13 -13.86 17.63
CA THR A 17 4.05 -14.79 18.01
C THR A 17 2.67 -14.12 17.96
N SER A 18 2.48 -13.16 17.07
CA SER A 18 1.17 -12.65 16.63
C SER A 18 0.72 -13.51 15.46
N VAL A 19 -0.59 -13.59 15.19
CA VAL A 19 -1.08 -14.21 13.96
C VAL A 19 -0.34 -13.55 12.78
N GLU A 20 0.52 -14.30 12.09
CA GLU A 20 1.21 -13.82 10.89
C GLU A 20 0.14 -13.70 9.81
N ALA A 21 -0.20 -12.47 9.41
CA ALA A 21 -1.07 -12.25 8.27
C ALA A 21 -0.46 -12.92 7.04
N ALA A 22 -1.26 -13.65 6.28
CA ALA A 22 -0.81 -14.24 5.04
C ALA A 22 -0.82 -13.18 3.95
N MET A 23 0.24 -13.15 3.15
CA MET A 23 0.44 -12.18 2.08
C MET A 23 0.43 -12.88 0.72
N GLY A 24 -0.33 -12.31 -0.21
CA GLY A 24 -0.35 -12.67 -1.61
C GLY A 24 0.61 -11.85 -2.47
N PRO A 25 0.47 -11.94 -3.80
CA PRO A 25 1.31 -11.21 -4.74
C PRO A 25 1.15 -9.69 -4.59
N ALA A 26 2.26 -8.98 -4.70
CA ALA A 26 2.34 -7.53 -4.49
C ALA A 26 3.25 -6.85 -5.52
N PHE A 27 3.00 -5.57 -5.75
CA PHE A 27 3.93 -4.65 -6.39
C PHE A 27 4.41 -3.64 -5.35
N SER A 28 5.71 -3.39 -5.28
CA SER A 28 6.29 -2.45 -4.32
C SER A 28 7.47 -1.68 -4.87
N THR A 29 7.75 -0.52 -4.26
CA THR A 29 8.91 0.32 -4.54
C THR A 29 9.46 0.88 -3.23
N GLY A 30 10.76 1.07 -3.18
CA GLY A 30 11.49 1.68 -2.08
C GLY A 30 12.49 0.75 -1.39
N PRO A 31 13.30 1.31 -0.47
CA PRO A 31 13.23 2.69 -0.02
C PRO A 31 13.72 3.69 -1.06
N VAL A 32 13.21 4.92 -1.03
CA VAL A 32 13.78 6.09 -1.70
C VAL A 32 15.26 6.31 -1.33
N GLY A 33 16.01 6.94 -2.22
CA GLY A 33 17.38 7.35 -1.98
C GLY A 33 17.55 8.32 -0.82
N SER A 34 18.78 8.39 -0.29
CA SER A 34 19.11 9.24 0.85
C SER A 34 18.77 10.72 0.58
N GLY A 35 18.03 11.34 1.49
CA GLY A 35 17.62 12.74 1.38
C GLY A 35 16.38 12.98 0.51
N SER A 36 15.73 11.92 0.02
CA SER A 36 14.40 11.99 -0.61
C SER A 36 13.36 11.24 0.22
N TRP A 37 12.09 11.43 -0.12
CA TRP A 37 10.91 10.81 0.47
C TRP A 37 9.69 11.01 -0.44
N ILE A 38 8.61 10.27 -0.21
CA ILE A 38 7.41 10.32 -1.06
C ILE A 38 6.47 11.42 -0.60
N ARG A 39 6.31 12.49 -1.37
CA ARG A 39 5.39 13.60 -1.06
C ARG A 39 3.93 13.26 -1.30
N GLU A 40 3.69 12.56 -2.39
CA GLU A 40 2.34 12.29 -2.86
C GLU A 40 2.35 10.94 -3.55
N ALA A 41 1.36 10.10 -3.25
CA ALA A 41 1.15 8.85 -3.95
C ALA A 41 -0.33 8.66 -4.21
N THR A 42 -0.68 8.29 -5.43
CA THR A 42 -2.06 8.00 -5.85
C THR A 42 -2.07 6.67 -6.56
N SER A 43 -3.10 5.85 -6.34
CA SER A 43 -3.38 4.64 -7.12
C SER A 43 -4.87 4.35 -7.09
N THR A 44 -5.38 3.77 -8.17
CA THR A 44 -6.79 3.42 -8.28
C THR A 44 -6.96 1.91 -8.40
N LEU A 45 -7.56 1.27 -7.40
CA LEU A 45 -7.96 -0.13 -7.47
C LEU A 45 -9.19 -0.27 -8.36
N VAL A 46 -9.12 -1.13 -9.37
CA VAL A 46 -10.32 -1.66 -10.03
C VAL A 46 -10.77 -2.86 -9.21
N LEU A 47 -11.82 -2.65 -8.42
CA LEU A 47 -12.20 -3.58 -7.36
C LEU A 47 -12.63 -4.95 -7.94
N PRO A 48 -12.06 -6.08 -7.48
CA PRO A 48 -12.54 -7.38 -7.89
C PRO A 48 -13.90 -7.70 -7.24
N LYS A 49 -14.49 -8.83 -7.63
CA LYS A 49 -15.53 -9.45 -6.80
C LYS A 49 -14.95 -9.77 -5.42
N VAL A 50 -15.79 -9.73 -4.40
CA VAL A 50 -15.41 -10.20 -3.05
C VAL A 50 -14.85 -11.64 -3.13
N PRO A 51 -13.90 -12.02 -2.25
CA PRO A 51 -13.24 -13.30 -2.35
C PRO A 51 -14.23 -14.47 -2.17
N THR A 52 -14.02 -15.57 -2.90
CA THR A 52 -14.89 -16.75 -2.78
C THR A 52 -14.44 -17.63 -1.63
N ASN A 53 -15.40 -18.17 -0.85
CA ASN A 53 -15.15 -18.97 0.35
C ASN A 53 -14.36 -18.22 1.43
N ASN A 54 -14.51 -16.89 1.50
CA ASN A 54 -13.88 -16.08 2.52
C ASN A 54 -14.48 -16.37 3.90
N GLN A 55 -13.66 -16.87 4.82
CA GLN A 55 -14.00 -17.03 6.24
C GLN A 55 -13.13 -16.15 7.14
N GLY A 56 -12.22 -15.37 6.54
CA GLY A 56 -11.27 -14.50 7.22
C GLY A 56 -11.55 -13.03 6.96
N ASP A 57 -10.56 -12.23 7.32
CA ASP A 57 -10.50 -10.80 7.06
C ASP A 57 -9.53 -10.55 5.90
N ALA A 58 -10.10 -10.29 4.72
CA ALA A 58 -9.36 -10.13 3.48
C ALA A 58 -9.21 -8.65 3.15
N SER A 59 -8.00 -8.21 2.82
CA SER A 59 -7.72 -6.81 2.55
C SER A 59 -6.96 -6.61 1.25
N LEU A 60 -7.35 -5.59 0.50
CA LEU A 60 -6.61 -5.05 -0.63
C LEU A 60 -6.23 -3.62 -0.28
N TRP A 61 -4.95 -3.31 -0.29
CA TRP A 61 -4.49 -1.97 0.07
C TRP A 61 -3.28 -1.54 -0.74
N VAL A 62 -3.11 -0.23 -0.80
CA VAL A 62 -1.81 0.38 -1.05
C VAL A 62 -1.43 1.22 0.16
N GLY A 63 -0.14 1.39 0.38
CA GLY A 63 0.35 2.07 1.55
C GLY A 63 1.81 2.48 1.47
N MET A 64 2.23 3.23 2.47
CA MET A 64 3.58 3.77 2.59
C MET A 64 4.09 3.61 4.01
N GLY A 65 5.22 2.90 4.15
CA GLY A 65 5.98 2.87 5.39
C GLY A 65 6.73 4.18 5.60
N THR A 66 6.74 4.69 6.83
CA THR A 66 7.28 6.02 7.15
C THR A 66 8.49 5.98 8.09
N SER A 67 9.20 7.11 8.17
CA SER A 67 10.37 7.27 9.03
C SER A 67 10.07 7.18 10.54
N ASN A 68 8.80 7.32 10.95
CA ASN A 68 8.38 7.12 12.34
C ASN A 68 8.08 5.63 12.65
N GLY A 69 8.14 4.76 11.64
CA GLY A 69 7.75 3.35 11.75
C GLY A 69 6.25 3.12 11.56
N ASP A 70 5.53 4.13 11.06
CA ASP A 70 4.10 4.03 10.80
C ASP A 70 3.85 3.40 9.42
N LEU A 71 2.64 2.87 9.23
CA LEU A 71 2.14 2.44 7.94
C LEU A 71 0.86 3.19 7.62
N ILE A 72 0.95 4.15 6.70
CA ILE A 72 -0.20 4.84 6.12
C ILE A 72 -0.75 3.96 5.01
N GLN A 73 -2.02 3.60 5.06
CA GLN A 73 -2.63 2.72 4.07
C GLN A 73 -4.13 2.96 3.94
N SER A 74 -4.67 2.83 2.74
CA SER A 74 -6.13 2.84 2.57
C SER A 74 -6.53 1.43 2.16
N ILE A 75 -7.63 0.96 2.73
CA ILE A 75 -7.99 -0.46 2.69
C ILE A 75 -9.34 -0.61 2.01
N ALA A 76 -9.43 -1.60 1.13
CA ALA A 76 -10.67 -2.25 0.75
C ALA A 76 -10.71 -3.62 1.44
N GLU A 77 -11.59 -3.76 2.42
CA GLU A 77 -11.70 -4.91 3.31
C GLU A 77 -12.93 -5.75 2.95
N ASN A 78 -12.83 -7.06 3.10
CA ASN A 78 -13.96 -7.97 3.09
C ASN A 78 -13.85 -8.94 4.26
N TYR A 79 -14.73 -8.75 5.25
CA TYR A 79 -14.93 -9.67 6.35
C TYR A 79 -16.35 -10.22 6.32
N ASN A 80 -16.52 -11.45 5.82
CA ASN A 80 -17.80 -12.16 5.73
C ASN A 80 -18.97 -11.29 5.20
N SER A 81 -18.70 -10.49 4.16
CA SER A 81 -19.65 -9.54 3.56
C SER A 81 -19.85 -9.80 2.06
N ALA A 82 -21.00 -9.39 1.54
CA ALA A 82 -21.30 -9.40 0.11
C ALA A 82 -20.72 -8.17 -0.64
N SER A 83 -20.25 -7.16 0.10
CA SER A 83 -19.61 -5.94 -0.38
C SER A 83 -18.19 -5.82 0.17
N TRP A 84 -17.40 -4.94 -0.44
CA TRP A 84 -16.17 -4.43 0.17
C TRP A 84 -16.49 -3.25 1.07
N SER A 85 -15.75 -3.07 2.16
CA SER A 85 -15.75 -1.88 3.00
C SER A 85 -14.47 -1.09 2.75
N VAL A 86 -14.58 0.18 2.38
CA VAL A 86 -13.44 1.02 1.99
C VAL A 86 -13.23 2.16 2.97
N TYR A 87 -12.01 2.37 3.45
CA TYR A 87 -11.68 3.39 4.44
C TYR A 87 -10.19 3.82 4.40
N GLY A 88 -9.89 4.96 5.04
CA GLY A 88 -8.51 5.38 5.33
C GLY A 88 -8.03 4.78 6.64
N TYR A 89 -6.75 4.37 6.71
CA TYR A 89 -6.20 3.64 7.85
C TYR A 89 -4.72 3.96 8.09
N THR A 90 -4.30 4.14 9.33
CA THR A 90 -2.88 4.27 9.67
C THR A 90 -2.58 3.37 10.85
N LEU A 91 -1.53 2.55 10.74
CA LEU A 91 -0.90 1.90 11.89
C LEU A 91 0.19 2.82 12.44
N LEU A 92 -0.11 3.47 13.56
CA LEU A 92 0.85 4.31 14.26
C LEU A 92 1.76 3.46 15.14
N SER A 93 3.06 3.57 14.96
CA SER A 93 4.08 3.04 15.84
C SER A 93 3.95 3.66 17.23
N THR A 94 3.80 2.81 18.24
CA THR A 94 3.77 3.21 19.66
C THR A 94 4.99 2.71 20.43
N GLY A 95 5.89 1.99 19.75
CA GLY A 95 7.08 1.38 20.29
C GLY A 95 7.67 0.36 19.31
N ALA A 96 8.81 -0.23 19.67
CA ALA A 96 9.54 -1.15 18.78
C ALA A 96 8.70 -2.35 18.30
N ASN A 97 7.70 -2.77 19.08
CA ASN A 97 6.87 -3.95 18.82
C ASN A 97 5.37 -3.68 19.05
N SER A 98 4.93 -2.42 18.96
CA SER A 98 3.54 -2.08 19.22
C SER A 98 3.02 -1.01 18.27
N GLN A 99 1.79 -1.18 17.82
CA GLN A 99 1.12 -0.28 16.90
C GLN A 99 -0.30 0.03 17.38
N MET A 100 -0.83 1.19 17.00
CA MET A 100 -2.19 1.63 17.26
C MET A 100 -2.88 1.96 15.93
N PRO A 101 -4.01 1.31 15.61
CA PRO A 101 -4.77 1.65 14.42
C PRO A 101 -5.54 2.96 14.62
N VAL A 102 -5.53 3.80 13.59
CA VAL A 102 -6.42 4.95 13.44
C VAL A 102 -7.10 4.84 12.09
N GLN A 103 -8.43 4.91 12.05
CA GLN A 103 -9.18 4.68 10.82
C GLN A 103 -10.41 5.56 10.71
N THR A 104 -10.90 5.73 9.49
CA THR A 104 -12.22 6.31 9.22
C THR A 104 -13.31 5.25 9.28
N GLU A 105 -14.57 5.69 9.24
CA GLU A 105 -15.69 4.80 8.97
C GLU A 105 -15.57 4.17 7.57
N GLY A 106 -16.06 2.94 7.44
CA GLY A 106 -16.10 2.21 6.17
C GLY A 106 -17.24 2.67 5.26
N THR A 107 -16.99 2.68 3.96
CA THR A 107 -18.01 2.90 2.93
C THR A 107 -18.10 1.68 2.01
N ASP A 108 -19.32 1.19 1.78
CA ASP A 108 -19.55 0.04 0.90
C ASP A 108 -19.12 0.33 -0.55
N ALA A 109 -18.45 -0.63 -1.17
CA ALA A 109 -18.09 -0.65 -2.58
C ALA A 109 -18.37 -2.01 -3.22
N ALA A 110 -18.62 -2.00 -4.53
CA ALA A 110 -18.94 -3.18 -5.31
C ALA A 110 -17.86 -3.47 -6.37
N ALA A 111 -17.87 -4.70 -6.88
CA ALA A 111 -16.97 -5.10 -7.95
C ALA A 111 -17.04 -4.13 -9.14
N SER A 112 -15.88 -3.85 -9.74
CA SER A 112 -15.66 -2.86 -10.80
C SER A 112 -15.72 -1.39 -10.38
N ASP A 113 -16.06 -1.07 -9.14
CA ASP A 113 -15.87 0.29 -8.63
C ASP A 113 -14.38 0.66 -8.68
N LYS A 114 -14.12 1.94 -8.94
CA LYS A 114 -12.76 2.48 -8.97
C LYS A 114 -12.46 3.15 -7.64
N ILE A 115 -11.59 2.54 -6.84
CA ILE A 115 -11.20 3.06 -5.53
C ILE A 115 -9.88 3.80 -5.67
N THR A 116 -9.92 5.13 -5.66
CA THR A 116 -8.70 5.95 -5.65
C THR A 116 -8.24 6.17 -4.22
N MET A 117 -7.04 5.70 -3.94
CA MET A 117 -6.33 5.88 -2.68
C MET A 117 -5.21 6.89 -2.92
N HIS A 118 -5.31 8.06 -2.28
CA HIS A 118 -4.41 9.18 -2.49
C HIS A 118 -3.85 9.67 -1.17
N TYR A 119 -2.53 9.76 -1.08
CA TYR A 119 -1.78 10.22 0.09
C TYR A 119 -1.03 11.47 -0.28
N LYS A 120 -1.10 12.50 0.57
CA LYS A 120 -0.39 13.75 0.34
C LYS A 120 0.18 14.33 1.61
N PHE A 121 1.47 14.67 1.58
CA PHE A 121 2.12 15.39 2.66
C PHE A 121 1.83 16.88 2.60
N ASP A 122 1.55 17.47 3.76
CA ASP A 122 1.33 18.90 3.95
C ASP A 122 2.51 19.51 4.74
N ASP A 123 3.25 20.43 4.14
CA ASP A 123 4.42 21.08 4.77
C ASP A 123 4.05 21.95 5.98
N ALA A 124 2.82 22.46 6.07
CA ALA A 124 2.40 23.31 7.17
C ALA A 124 2.09 22.51 8.43
N SER A 125 1.47 21.34 8.28
CA SER A 125 1.15 20.45 9.40
C SER A 125 2.23 19.39 9.67
N GLY A 126 3.00 19.00 8.66
CA GLY A 126 3.92 17.87 8.70
C GLY A 126 3.21 16.51 8.65
N ASN A 127 1.93 16.48 8.28
CA ASN A 127 1.11 15.27 8.23
C ASN A 127 1.01 14.71 6.82
N TYR A 128 0.71 13.42 6.72
CA TYR A 128 0.05 12.90 5.53
C TYR A 128 -1.45 12.93 5.71
N THR A 129 -2.14 13.36 4.66
CA THR A 129 -3.58 13.20 4.53
C THR A 129 -3.90 12.16 3.47
N GLN A 130 -4.70 11.18 3.85
CA GLN A 130 -5.30 10.19 2.97
C GLN A 130 -6.64 10.71 2.47
N TYR A 131 -6.86 10.61 1.17
CA TYR A 131 -8.14 10.86 0.52
C TYR A 131 -8.54 9.59 -0.20
N VAL A 132 -9.68 9.02 0.19
CA VAL A 132 -10.22 7.82 -0.46
C VAL A 132 -11.47 8.17 -1.22
N SER A 133 -11.54 7.76 -2.49
CA SER A 133 -12.68 8.05 -3.35
C SER A 133 -13.20 6.79 -4.05
N ILE A 134 -14.52 6.67 -4.14
CA ILE A 134 -15.21 5.64 -4.93
C ILE A 134 -15.76 6.30 -6.19
N ASN A 135 -15.35 5.85 -7.37
CA ASN A 135 -15.81 6.39 -8.66
C ASN A 135 -15.69 7.93 -8.76
N GLY A 136 -14.62 8.48 -8.17
CA GLY A 136 -14.33 9.92 -8.15
C GLY A 136 -15.06 10.74 -7.09
N GLN A 137 -15.89 10.13 -6.24
CA GLN A 137 -16.49 10.78 -5.07
C GLN A 137 -15.69 10.45 -3.81
N GLN A 138 -15.19 11.47 -3.11
CA GLN A 138 -14.46 11.28 -1.86
C GLN A 138 -15.40 10.74 -0.77
N VAL A 139 -14.99 9.66 -0.12
CA VAL A 139 -15.74 8.97 0.95
C VAL A 139 -15.00 8.97 2.29
N ALA A 140 -13.68 9.15 2.29
CA ALA A 140 -12.89 9.24 3.51
C ALA A 140 -11.78 10.29 3.40
N GLU A 141 -11.45 10.88 4.55
CA GLU A 141 -10.31 11.76 4.76
C GLU A 141 -9.69 11.46 6.13
N LEU A 142 -8.39 11.17 6.17
CA LEU A 142 -7.67 10.86 7.41
C LEU A 142 -6.31 11.57 7.39
N SER A 143 -6.00 12.37 8.41
CA SER A 143 -4.73 13.06 8.54
C SER A 143 -3.98 12.61 9.78
N THR A 144 -2.74 12.14 9.61
CA THR A 144 -1.88 11.57 10.66
C THR A 144 -0.47 12.14 10.59
N SER A 145 0.23 12.17 11.73
CA SER A 145 1.58 12.73 11.86
C SER A 145 2.62 11.62 11.81
N ASP A 146 3.05 11.26 10.60
CA ASP A 146 3.74 9.98 10.36
C ASP A 146 5.24 10.11 10.04
N GLY A 147 5.79 11.33 10.03
CA GLY A 147 7.14 11.57 9.52
C GLY A 147 7.15 11.57 7.99
N HIS A 148 8.17 10.99 7.35
CA HIS A 148 8.30 10.97 5.89
C HIS A 148 8.19 9.54 5.32
N ALA A 149 7.35 9.36 4.31
CA ALA A 149 7.16 8.10 3.59
C ALA A 149 8.41 7.70 2.81
N GLN A 150 8.86 6.45 3.00
CA GLN A 150 10.12 5.95 2.46
C GLN A 150 9.93 4.96 1.31
N GLY A 151 8.79 4.29 1.26
CA GLY A 151 8.45 3.32 0.22
C GLY A 151 6.95 3.31 -0.02
N TRP A 152 6.54 2.67 -1.11
CA TRP A 152 5.16 2.49 -1.48
C TRP A 152 4.93 1.02 -1.87
N GLY A 153 3.78 0.46 -1.53
CA GLY A 153 3.47 -0.92 -1.90
C GLY A 153 1.98 -1.17 -1.98
N SER A 154 1.63 -2.21 -2.74
CA SER A 154 0.31 -2.84 -2.75
C SER A 154 0.37 -4.15 -1.97
N ALA A 155 -0.78 -4.61 -1.49
CA ALA A 155 -0.90 -5.94 -0.92
C ALA A 155 -2.23 -6.60 -1.23
N VAL A 156 -2.16 -7.92 -1.24
CA VAL A 156 -3.28 -8.84 -1.10
C VAL A 156 -3.07 -9.53 0.24
N GLU A 157 -3.87 -9.21 1.24
CA GLU A 157 -3.66 -9.66 2.60
C GLU A 157 -4.85 -10.47 3.11
N CYS A 158 -4.54 -11.46 3.94
CA CYS A 158 -5.50 -12.11 4.80
C CYS A 158 -4.96 -12.07 6.22
N ALA A 159 -5.81 -11.73 7.20
CA ALA A 159 -5.41 -11.74 8.61
C ALA A 159 -4.94 -13.15 9.08
N GLU A 160 -5.35 -14.21 8.38
CA GLU A 160 -4.94 -15.60 8.57
C GLU A 160 -4.69 -16.24 7.18
N GLU A 161 -4.99 -17.54 6.99
CA GLU A 161 -4.90 -18.23 5.69
C GLU A 161 -6.28 -18.64 5.12
N ASN A 162 -7.38 -18.19 5.75
CA ASN A 162 -8.75 -18.65 5.50
C ASN A 162 -9.60 -17.69 4.64
N CYS A 163 -8.97 -16.76 3.92
CA CYS A 163 -9.68 -15.80 3.06
C CYS A 163 -10.14 -16.37 1.71
N GLY A 164 -9.83 -17.64 1.44
CA GLY A 164 -10.22 -18.30 0.19
C GLY A 164 -9.48 -17.71 -1.01
N THR A 165 -10.21 -17.48 -2.11
CA THR A 165 -9.63 -17.02 -3.37
C THR A 165 -9.94 -15.54 -3.61
N MET A 166 -8.89 -14.73 -3.63
CA MET A 166 -8.91 -13.33 -4.07
C MET A 166 -8.88 -13.28 -5.59
N GLY A 167 -9.88 -12.65 -6.20
CA GLY A 167 -9.94 -12.50 -7.66
C GLY A 167 -8.80 -11.64 -8.21
N ALA A 168 -8.38 -11.93 -9.44
CA ALA A 168 -7.47 -11.07 -10.18
C ALA A 168 -8.02 -9.64 -10.27
N HIS A 169 -7.14 -8.65 -10.12
CA HIS A 169 -7.49 -7.24 -10.10
C HIS A 169 -6.31 -6.38 -10.54
N SER A 170 -6.54 -5.09 -10.68
CA SER A 170 -5.52 -4.16 -11.15
C SER A 170 -5.50 -2.88 -10.34
N TRP A 171 -4.30 -2.33 -10.16
CA TRP A 171 -4.11 -0.93 -9.79
C TRP A 171 -3.81 -0.14 -11.05
N ILE A 172 -4.57 0.92 -11.31
CA ILE A 172 -4.38 1.81 -12.47
C ILE A 172 -3.99 3.21 -12.00
N ASP A 173 -3.39 3.96 -12.92
CA ASP A 173 -3.04 5.37 -12.73
C ASP A 173 -2.18 5.63 -11.47
N THR A 174 -1.28 4.68 -11.16
CA THR A 174 -0.35 4.83 -10.05
C THR A 174 0.65 5.94 -10.33
N LYS A 175 0.75 6.90 -9.43
CA LYS A 175 1.69 8.02 -9.49
C LYS A 175 2.33 8.21 -8.12
N ILE A 176 3.66 8.30 -8.09
CA ILE A 176 4.47 8.55 -6.90
C ILE A 176 5.32 9.79 -7.16
N ILE A 177 5.17 10.83 -6.34
CA ILE A 177 5.91 12.08 -6.43
C ILE A 177 6.86 12.14 -5.25
N LEU A 178 8.15 12.23 -5.54
CA LEU A 178 9.21 12.32 -4.52
C LEU A 178 9.45 13.78 -4.12
N ASP A 179 10.14 14.00 -3.00
CA ASP A 179 10.51 15.32 -2.49
C ASP A 179 11.72 15.91 -3.22
N SER A 180 12.63 15.05 -3.65
CA SER A 180 13.68 15.37 -4.59
C SER A 180 13.78 14.27 -5.64
N ALA A 181 14.31 14.61 -6.82
CA ALA A 181 14.47 13.66 -7.90
C ALA A 181 15.42 12.52 -7.47
N ASP A 182 14.96 11.28 -7.62
CA ASP A 182 15.76 10.08 -7.40
C ASP A 182 15.65 9.21 -8.65
N PRO A 183 16.59 9.32 -9.61
CA PRO A 183 16.55 8.54 -10.84
C PRO A 183 16.76 7.04 -10.62
N ASP A 184 17.33 6.65 -9.47
CA ASP A 184 17.62 5.25 -9.15
C ASP A 184 16.46 4.56 -8.41
N TYR A 185 15.39 5.27 -8.07
CA TYR A 185 14.21 4.72 -7.38
C TYR A 185 13.60 3.53 -8.12
N ILE A 186 13.64 3.51 -9.45
CA ILE A 186 13.17 2.37 -10.26
C ILE A 186 13.88 1.06 -9.96
N ASN A 187 15.14 1.11 -9.51
CA ASN A 187 15.90 -0.09 -9.18
C ASN A 187 15.40 -0.77 -7.90
N THR A 188 14.48 -0.14 -7.16
CA THR A 188 13.84 -0.68 -5.96
C THR A 188 12.53 -1.39 -6.24
N MET A 189 12.05 -1.36 -7.48
CA MET A 189 10.79 -1.97 -7.87
C MET A 189 10.83 -3.50 -7.68
N GLY A 190 9.92 -4.01 -6.87
CA GLY A 190 9.67 -5.43 -6.66
C GLY A 190 8.30 -5.85 -7.21
N LYS A 191 8.22 -7.08 -7.72
CA LYS A 191 6.98 -7.71 -8.20
C LYS A 191 6.91 -9.13 -7.64
N GLY A 192 5.76 -9.48 -7.08
CA GLY A 192 5.43 -10.86 -6.71
C GLY A 192 5.23 -11.75 -7.94
N GLU A 193 5.05 -13.05 -7.71
CA GLU A 193 4.79 -14.00 -8.79
C GLU A 193 3.52 -13.61 -9.57
N GLY A 194 3.63 -13.61 -10.90
CA GLY A 194 2.53 -13.27 -11.82
C GLY A 194 2.16 -11.79 -11.88
N VAL A 195 2.70 -10.92 -11.02
CA VAL A 195 2.43 -9.48 -11.01
C VAL A 195 3.11 -8.80 -12.20
N THR A 196 2.37 -7.93 -12.91
CA THR A 196 2.90 -7.09 -13.99
C THR A 196 2.83 -5.60 -13.65
N GLY A 197 3.42 -4.77 -14.52
CA GLY A 197 3.43 -3.32 -14.39
C GLY A 197 4.84 -2.77 -14.52
N ASP A 198 5.00 -1.67 -15.25
CA ASP A 198 6.30 -1.07 -15.51
C ASP A 198 6.29 0.40 -15.10
N MET A 199 7.33 0.79 -14.37
CA MET A 199 7.47 2.13 -13.85
C MET A 199 8.30 3.00 -14.79
N SER A 200 7.89 4.26 -14.95
CA SER A 200 8.59 5.24 -15.79
C SER A 200 8.56 6.64 -15.19
N THR A 201 9.53 7.47 -15.60
CA THR A 201 9.65 8.88 -15.21
C THR A 201 10.03 9.71 -16.44
N SER A 202 9.58 10.96 -16.48
CA SER A 202 9.90 11.94 -17.53
C SER A 202 10.61 13.20 -16.99
N ASP A 203 10.75 13.32 -15.68
CA ASP A 203 11.27 14.49 -14.97
C ASP A 203 12.52 14.16 -14.13
N GLY A 204 13.27 13.14 -14.55
CA GLY A 204 14.54 12.75 -13.93
C GLY A 204 14.40 11.98 -12.61
N GLY A 205 13.25 11.37 -12.36
CA GLY A 205 12.99 10.58 -11.15
C GLY A 205 12.30 11.36 -10.03
N LYS A 206 11.68 12.50 -10.35
CA LYS A 206 10.87 13.28 -9.39
C LYS A 206 9.43 12.76 -9.33
N THR A 207 8.90 12.33 -10.47
CA THR A 207 7.59 11.70 -10.61
C THR A 207 7.75 10.35 -11.28
N TRP A 208 7.23 9.32 -10.63
CA TRP A 208 7.18 7.96 -11.13
C TRP A 208 5.73 7.56 -11.41
N THR A 209 5.52 6.88 -12.54
CA THR A 209 4.19 6.46 -12.98
C THR A 209 4.19 5.00 -13.36
N VAL A 210 3.11 4.30 -13.01
CA VAL A 210 2.79 2.95 -13.49
C VAL A 210 1.34 3.00 -14.00
N THR A 211 1.15 2.79 -15.30
CA THR A 211 -0.19 2.90 -15.91
C THR A 211 -1.14 1.82 -15.40
N THR A 212 -0.65 0.58 -15.33
CA THR A 212 -1.43 -0.56 -14.86
C THR A 212 -0.50 -1.56 -14.20
N ILE A 213 -0.87 -1.98 -12.99
CA ILE A 213 -0.31 -3.08 -12.24
C ILE A 213 -1.38 -4.17 -12.25
N GLU A 214 -1.09 -5.33 -12.84
CA GLU A 214 -1.99 -6.48 -12.81
C GLU A 214 -1.58 -7.40 -11.67
N ILE A 215 -2.53 -7.76 -10.82
CA ILE A 215 -2.36 -8.72 -9.73
C ILE A 215 -3.13 -10.00 -10.13
N PRO A 216 -2.45 -11.16 -10.18
CA PRO A 216 -3.12 -12.41 -10.53
C PRO A 216 -4.10 -12.83 -9.44
N GLU A 217 -4.99 -13.76 -9.78
CA GLU A 217 -5.81 -14.45 -8.78
C GLU A 217 -4.89 -15.16 -7.77
N PHE A 218 -5.27 -15.14 -6.50
CA PHE A 218 -4.49 -15.74 -5.43
C PHE A 218 -5.39 -16.48 -4.45
N THR A 219 -4.98 -17.68 -4.02
CA THR A 219 -5.71 -18.47 -3.04
C THR A 219 -4.87 -18.63 -1.77
N PHE A 220 -5.45 -18.23 -0.64
CA PHE A 220 -4.84 -18.43 0.67
C PHE A 220 -5.01 -19.88 1.14
N GLY A 221 -4.01 -20.39 1.88
CA GLY A 221 -4.05 -21.74 2.46
C GLY A 221 -3.88 -22.90 1.46
N SER A 222 -3.63 -22.64 0.18
CA SER A 222 -3.25 -23.67 -0.79
C SER A 222 -1.74 -23.91 -0.72
N SER A 223 -1.32 -25.02 -0.12
CA SER A 223 0.04 -25.56 -0.16
C SER A 223 0.11 -26.85 -0.96
#